data_AF-A0AAV7JSD8-F1
#
_entry.id   AF-A0AAV7JSD8-F1
#
_cell.length_a   1.000
_cell.length_b   1.000
_cell.length_c   1.000
_cell.angle_alpha   90.00
_cell.angle_beta   90.00
_cell.angle_gamma   90.00
#
_symmetry.space_group_name_H-M   'P 1'
#
loop_
_entity.id
_entity.type
_entity.pdbx_description
1 polymer ?
#
loop_
_entity_poly.entity_id
_entity_poly.type
_entity_poly.pdbx_seq_one_letter_code
_entity_poly.pdbx_strand_id
1 'polypeptide(L)'
;MYLSAIQGYSGIELNKQILQSLSFIAGYSVHAYYKHSTKCQSCLLFLTENKEMEIEEPSDSEYRLIQIIDRGSLKWPSSDVIDAIITLWKVFSSIESQPSIFNNFITGPSRSILMQLTTSLIEDEQAEVWRVMCDECGTLMWDVLAKLLTATSNCLISNKIKT
;
A
#
# COMPACT_ATOMS: atom_id res chain seq x y z
N MET A 1 -20.74 0.15 -11.82
CA MET A 1 -21.15 0.29 -10.40
C MET A 1 -20.07 1.00 -9.58
N TYR A 2 -18.80 0.58 -9.65
CA TYR A 2 -17.70 1.19 -8.86
C TYR A 2 -17.06 2.46 -9.47
N LEU A 3 -17.54 2.96 -10.62
CA LEU A 3 -17.03 4.19 -11.24
C LEU A 3 -17.17 5.43 -10.33
N SER A 4 -18.22 5.49 -9.51
CA SER A 4 -18.38 6.57 -8.52
C SER A 4 -17.33 6.49 -7.40
N ALA A 5 -16.86 5.30 -7.05
CA ALA A 5 -15.76 5.13 -6.10
C ALA A 5 -14.41 5.60 -6.68
N ILE A 6 -14.22 5.40 -7.99
CA ILE A 6 -13.05 5.97 -8.71
C ILE A 6 -13.17 7.50 -8.85
N GLN A 7 -14.37 8.06 -8.92
CA GLN A 7 -14.50 9.53 -8.96
C GLN A 7 -14.30 10.16 -7.58
N GLY A 8 -14.59 9.42 -6.51
CA GLY A 8 -14.50 9.91 -5.14
C GLY A 8 -13.12 9.78 -4.49
N TYR A 9 -12.21 8.92 -4.97
CA TYR A 9 -10.93 8.69 -4.29
C TYR A 9 -10.01 9.91 -4.32
N SER A 10 -10.04 10.69 -5.41
CA SER A 10 -9.17 11.87 -5.58
C SER A 10 -9.49 12.98 -4.58
N GLY A 11 -10.74 13.08 -4.13
CA GLY A 11 -11.19 14.05 -3.12
C GLY A 11 -10.92 13.65 -1.67
N ILE A 12 -10.29 12.49 -1.42
CA ILE A 12 -9.97 12.06 -0.06
C ILE A 12 -8.67 12.71 0.40
N GLU A 13 -8.79 13.64 1.35
CA GLU A 13 -7.67 14.26 2.03
C GLU A 13 -7.09 13.34 3.11
N LEU A 14 -5.76 13.27 3.16
CA LEU A 14 -5.04 12.52 4.18
C LEU A 14 -4.63 13.47 5.30
N ASN A 15 -5.09 13.19 6.51
CA ASN A 15 -4.48 13.81 7.67
C ASN A 15 -3.17 13.10 8.04
N LYS A 16 -2.36 13.77 8.85
CA LYS A 16 -1.05 13.29 9.28
C LYS A 16 -1.09 11.90 9.95
N GLN A 17 -2.10 11.63 10.77
CA GLN A 17 -2.21 10.34 11.48
C GLN A 17 -2.50 9.18 10.52
N ILE A 18 -3.34 9.42 9.51
CA ILE A 18 -3.61 8.44 8.46
C ILE A 18 -2.34 8.18 7.65
N LEU A 19 -1.64 9.24 7.23
CA LEU A 19 -0.38 9.10 6.49
C LEU A 19 0.66 8.29 7.26
N GLN A 20 0.80 8.54 8.57
CA GLN A 20 1.67 7.75 9.44
C GLN A 20 1.28 6.27 9.52
N SER A 21 -0.02 6.00 9.59
CA SER A 21 -0.56 4.64 9.63
C SER A 21 -0.34 3.90 8.31
N LEU A 22 -0.54 4.57 7.18
CA LEU A 22 -0.33 4.01 5.85
C LEU A 22 1.14 3.75 5.56
N SER A 23 2.04 4.66 5.97
CA SER A 23 3.48 4.46 5.88
C SER A 23 3.93 3.24 6.70
N PHE A 24 3.39 3.07 7.91
CA PHE A 24 3.62 1.87 8.70
C PHE A 24 3.13 0.59 8.02
N ILE A 25 1.92 0.61 7.45
CA ILE A 25 1.36 -0.52 6.71
C ILE A 25 2.21 -0.84 5.48
N ALA A 26 2.70 0.16 4.75
CA ALA A 26 3.61 0.00 3.63
C ALA A 26 4.90 -0.71 4.06
N GLY A 27 5.54 -0.25 5.13
CA GLY A 27 6.75 -0.88 5.69
C GLY A 27 6.51 -2.32 6.14
N TYR A 28 5.34 -2.60 6.73
CA TYR A 28 4.92 -3.96 7.08
C TYR A 28 4.70 -4.85 5.85
N SER A 29 4.04 -4.35 4.81
CA SER A 29 3.80 -5.09 3.58
C SER A 29 5.10 -5.46 2.87
N VAL A 30 6.07 -4.54 2.82
CA VAL A 30 7.42 -4.81 2.30
C VAL A 30 8.12 -5.88 3.13
N HIS A 31 8.09 -5.76 4.46
CA HIS A 31 8.66 -6.77 5.36
C HIS A 31 8.02 -8.16 5.15
N ALA A 32 6.69 -8.22 5.06
CA ALA A 32 5.95 -9.46 4.84
C ALA A 32 6.29 -10.10 3.49
N TYR A 33 6.36 -9.31 2.42
CA TYR A 33 6.81 -9.78 1.11
C TYR A 33 8.23 -10.36 1.16
N TYR A 34 9.17 -9.61 1.75
CA TYR A 34 10.57 -10.00 1.79
C TYR A 34 10.82 -11.24 2.67
N LYS A 35 10.03 -11.43 3.73
CA LYS A 35 10.08 -12.63 4.57
C LYS A 35 9.70 -13.91 3.80
N HIS A 36 8.86 -13.79 2.78
CA HIS A 36 8.26 -14.93 2.06
C HIS A 36 8.70 -15.08 0.59
N SER A 37 9.52 -14.17 0.05
CA SER A 37 9.99 -14.21 -1.34
C SER A 37 11.50 -14.44 -1.47
N THR A 38 11.97 -14.63 -2.70
CA THR A 38 13.40 -14.64 -3.02
C THR A 38 14.06 -13.34 -2.55
N LYS A 39 15.10 -13.48 -1.72
CA LYS A 39 15.84 -12.37 -1.07
C LYS A 39 16.71 -11.60 -2.08
N CYS A 40 16.14 -11.12 -3.19
CA CYS A 40 16.85 -10.27 -4.13
C CYS A 40 17.05 -8.90 -3.49
N GLN A 41 18.31 -8.50 -3.37
CA GLN A 41 18.68 -7.24 -2.74
C GLN A 41 18.28 -6.05 -3.61
N SER A 42 18.41 -6.14 -4.94
CA SER A 42 17.96 -5.09 -5.85
C SER A 42 16.45 -4.82 -5.76
N CYS A 43 15.62 -5.88 -5.68
CA CYS A 43 14.19 -5.71 -5.42
C CYS A 43 13.93 -5.04 -4.05
N LEU A 44 14.70 -5.40 -3.01
CA LEU A 44 14.54 -4.77 -1.70
C LEU A 44 14.90 -3.28 -1.74
N LEU A 45 16.00 -2.92 -2.41
CA LEU A 45 16.43 -1.53 -2.55
C LEU A 45 15.41 -0.68 -3.31
N PHE A 46 14.72 -1.24 -4.30
CA PHE A 46 13.61 -0.57 -4.97
C PHE A 46 12.44 -0.28 -4.02
N LEU A 47 12.14 -1.22 -3.11
CA LEU A 47 11.00 -1.13 -2.19
C LEU A 47 11.27 -0.32 -0.92
N THR A 48 12.52 0.06 -0.66
CA THR A 48 12.92 0.63 0.63
C THR A 48 13.84 1.82 0.51
N GLU A 49 13.70 2.75 1.44
CA GLU A 49 14.61 3.87 1.58
C GLU A 49 15.64 3.61 2.68
N ASN A 50 16.85 4.15 2.51
CA ASN A 50 17.83 4.18 3.57
C ASN A 50 17.65 5.43 4.42
N LYS A 51 16.92 5.29 5.53
CA LYS A 51 16.66 6.36 6.52
C LYS A 51 17.42 6.18 7.83
N GLU A 52 18.41 5.29 7.88
CA GLU A 52 19.18 5.00 9.10
C GLU A 52 20.04 6.18 9.59
N MET A 53 20.32 7.17 8.72
CA MET A 53 21.17 8.33 9.04
C MET A 53 20.44 9.68 9.12
N GLU A 54 19.14 9.73 8.80
CA GLU A 54 18.33 10.97 8.78
C GLU A 54 17.31 10.95 9.93
N ILE A 55 17.78 11.09 11.17
CA ILE A 55 16.89 11.14 12.35
C ILE A 55 16.74 12.60 12.79
N GLU A 56 15.97 13.38 12.03
CA GLU A 56 15.33 14.58 12.56
C GLU A 56 14.11 14.20 13.41
N GLU A 57 13.73 15.07 14.37
CA GLU A 57 12.89 14.73 15.51
C GLU A 57 11.61 13.93 15.17
N PRO A 58 11.25 12.91 15.99
CA PRO A 58 10.17 11.95 15.73
C PRO A 58 8.74 12.52 15.73
N SER A 59 8.56 13.83 15.95
CA SER A 59 7.24 14.43 16.12
C SER A 59 6.52 14.70 14.80
N ASP A 60 7.25 15.00 13.71
CA ASP A 60 6.67 15.47 12.44
C ASP A 60 6.82 14.55 11.23
N SER A 61 7.58 13.46 11.33
CA SER A 61 7.75 12.52 10.22
C SER A 61 6.50 11.67 9.93
N GLU A 62 6.23 11.39 8.66
CA GLU A 62 5.29 10.35 8.22
C GLU A 62 5.70 8.93 8.65
N TYR A 63 6.98 8.72 8.92
CA TYR A 63 7.51 7.44 9.39
C TYR A 63 7.46 7.28 10.92
N ARG A 64 6.83 8.20 11.65
CA ARG A 64 6.77 8.21 13.12
C ARG A 64 6.40 6.85 13.74
N LEU A 65 5.41 6.16 13.17
CA LEU A 65 4.99 4.85 13.71
C LEU A 65 6.05 3.77 13.47
N ILE A 66 6.77 3.83 12.35
CA ILE A 66 7.89 2.93 12.05
C ILE A 66 9.03 3.17 13.06
N GLN A 67 9.32 4.44 13.35
CA GLN A 67 10.33 4.86 14.34
C GLN A 67 10.00 4.41 15.76
N ILE A 68 8.75 4.61 16.22
CA ILE A 68 8.35 4.35 17.61
C ILE A 68 8.21 2.84 17.90
N ILE A 69 7.71 2.06 16.93
CA ILE A 69 7.28 0.68 17.17
C ILE A 69 8.47 -0.31 17.06
N ASP A 70 9.72 0.17 16.97
CA ASP A 70 10.96 -0.58 16.72
C ASP A 70 10.82 -2.11 16.90
N ARG A 71 10.58 -2.78 15.77
CA ARG A 71 10.62 -4.25 15.66
C ARG A 71 11.87 -4.73 14.92
N GLY A 72 12.95 -3.94 14.91
CA GLY A 72 14.31 -4.31 14.46
C GLY A 72 14.44 -4.84 13.03
N SER A 73 13.38 -4.80 12.23
CA SER A 73 13.32 -5.46 10.92
C SER A 73 12.22 -4.93 10.00
N LEU A 74 11.35 -4.04 10.52
CA LEU A 74 10.41 -3.31 9.66
C LEU A 74 11.22 -2.42 8.73
N LYS A 75 10.83 -2.39 7.45
CA LYS A 75 11.56 -1.62 6.45
C LYS A 75 10.95 -0.24 6.31
N TRP A 76 11.79 0.75 6.02
CA TRP A 76 11.36 2.07 5.58
C TRP A 76 10.89 1.93 4.13
N PRO A 77 9.59 1.95 3.85
CA PRO A 77 9.11 1.81 2.49
C PRO A 77 9.52 3.02 1.64
N SER A 78 9.76 2.79 0.35
CA SER A 78 9.91 3.89 -0.60
C SER A 78 8.60 4.64 -0.79
N SER A 79 8.71 5.92 -1.18
CA SER A 79 7.57 6.75 -1.59
C SER A 79 6.63 6.05 -2.58
N ASP A 80 7.15 5.36 -3.60
CA ASP A 80 6.33 4.61 -4.56
C ASP A 80 5.44 3.55 -3.89
N VAL A 81 6.00 2.81 -2.92
CA VAL A 81 5.23 1.83 -2.14
C VAL A 81 4.17 2.52 -1.29
N ILE A 82 4.52 3.63 -0.65
CA ILE A 82 3.57 4.41 0.17
C ILE A 82 2.41 4.90 -0.72
N ASP A 83 2.70 5.46 -1.89
CA ASP A 83 1.71 5.98 -2.82
C ASP A 83 0.77 4.89 -3.35
N ALA A 84 1.31 3.69 -3.65
CA ALA A 84 0.48 2.54 -4.00
C ALA A 84 -0.47 2.12 -2.86
N ILE A 85 0.02 2.11 -1.61
CA ILE A 85 -0.80 1.80 -0.43
C ILE A 85 -1.82 2.91 -0.14
N ILE A 86 -1.47 4.18 -0.34
CA ILE A 86 -2.40 5.32 -0.25
C ILE A 86 -3.51 5.17 -1.27
N THR A 87 -3.17 4.85 -2.52
CA THR A 87 -4.14 4.68 -3.61
C THR A 87 -5.14 3.58 -3.25
N LEU A 88 -4.64 2.43 -2.80
CA LEU A 88 -5.48 1.33 -2.31
C LEU A 88 -6.42 1.75 -1.19
N TRP A 89 -5.89 2.48 -0.21
CA TRP A 89 -6.68 2.94 0.94
C TRP A 89 -7.74 3.97 0.52
N LYS A 90 -7.41 4.93 -0.35
CA LYS A 90 -8.38 5.92 -0.87
C LYS A 90 -9.50 5.23 -1.65
N VAL A 91 -9.19 4.25 -2.50
CA VAL A 91 -10.20 3.46 -3.19
C VAL A 91 -11.10 2.75 -2.18
N PHE A 92 -10.52 2.08 -1.18
CA PHE A 92 -11.29 1.41 -0.13
C PHE A 92 -12.19 2.39 0.64
N SER A 93 -11.67 3.53 1.08
CA SER A 93 -12.42 4.55 1.81
C SER A 93 -13.53 5.19 0.97
N SER A 94 -13.33 5.33 -0.35
CA SER A 94 -14.37 5.80 -1.26
C SER A 94 -15.50 4.78 -1.45
N ILE A 95 -15.17 3.48 -1.43
CA ILE A 95 -16.19 2.42 -1.43
C ILE A 95 -16.94 2.42 -0.09
N GLU A 96 -16.22 2.54 1.03
CA GLU A 96 -16.78 2.54 2.39
C GLU A 96 -17.74 3.72 2.63
N SER A 97 -17.47 4.89 2.03
CA SER A 97 -18.33 6.07 2.18
C SER A 97 -19.68 5.96 1.45
N GLN A 98 -19.89 4.90 0.65
CA GLN A 98 -21.10 4.68 -0.14
C GLN A 98 -21.83 3.40 0.33
N PRO A 99 -22.81 3.50 1.26
CA PRO A 99 -23.38 2.33 1.93
C PRO A 99 -23.94 1.23 1.00
N SER A 100 -24.61 1.63 -0.08
CA SER A 100 -25.16 0.69 -1.06
C SER A 100 -24.07 -0.07 -1.82
N ILE A 101 -22.96 0.59 -2.14
CA ILE A 101 -21.81 0.00 -2.81
C ILE A 101 -21.01 -0.86 -1.83
N PHE A 102 -20.81 -0.37 -0.61
CA PHE A 102 -20.08 -1.08 0.44
C PHE A 102 -20.73 -2.42 0.79
N ASN A 103 -22.06 -2.47 0.92
CA ASN A 103 -22.79 -3.72 1.19
C ASN A 103 -22.57 -4.78 0.09
N ASN A 104 -22.58 -4.38 -1.18
CA ASN A 104 -22.27 -5.26 -2.31
C ASN A 104 -20.80 -5.67 -2.34
N PHE A 105 -19.91 -4.74 -1.94
CA PHE A 105 -18.48 -5.00 -1.86
C PHE A 105 -18.16 -6.07 -0.81
N ILE A 106 -18.65 -5.96 0.42
CA ILE A 106 -18.35 -6.90 1.51
C ILE A 106 -18.96 -8.29 1.33
N THR A 107 -20.10 -8.38 0.62
CA THR A 107 -20.78 -9.67 0.33
C THR A 107 -20.27 -10.33 -0.95
N GLY A 108 -19.57 -9.57 -1.81
CA GLY A 108 -19.03 -10.01 -3.08
C GLY A 108 -17.53 -10.36 -3.03
N PRO A 109 -16.85 -10.42 -4.19
CA PRO A 109 -15.42 -10.70 -4.29
C PRO A 109 -14.59 -9.46 -3.93
N SER A 110 -14.72 -8.96 -2.70
CA SER A 110 -14.22 -7.65 -2.24
C SER A 110 -12.75 -7.41 -2.59
N ARG A 111 -11.88 -8.38 -2.31
CA ARG A 111 -10.45 -8.28 -2.62
C ARG A 111 -10.19 -8.11 -4.12
N SER A 112 -10.86 -8.89 -4.97
CA SER A 112 -10.66 -8.81 -6.42
C SER A 112 -11.10 -7.45 -6.95
N ILE A 113 -12.23 -6.93 -6.47
CA ILE A 113 -12.75 -5.62 -6.85
C ILE A 113 -11.76 -4.53 -6.43
N LEU A 114 -11.33 -4.55 -5.16
CA LEU A 114 -10.42 -3.56 -4.63
C LEU A 114 -9.08 -3.56 -5.37
N MET A 115 -8.53 -4.74 -5.64
CA MET A 115 -7.31 -4.91 -6.44
C MET A 115 -7.48 -4.33 -7.84
N GLN A 116 -8.54 -4.72 -8.58
CA GLN A 116 -8.76 -4.26 -9.96
C GLN A 116 -8.88 -2.74 -10.06
N LEU A 117 -9.66 -2.12 -9.17
CA LEU A 117 -9.83 -0.67 -9.14
C LEU A 117 -8.52 0.04 -8.84
N THR A 118 -7.77 -0.46 -7.86
CA THR A 118 -6.49 0.12 -7.44
C THR A 118 -5.42 -0.01 -8.53
N THR A 119 -5.28 -1.19 -9.12
CA THR A 119 -4.29 -1.41 -10.18
C THR A 119 -4.60 -0.62 -11.43
N SER A 120 -5.88 -0.39 -11.75
CA SER A 120 -6.27 0.49 -12.87
C SER A 120 -5.79 1.92 -12.65
N LEU A 121 -5.92 2.44 -11.42
CA LEU A 121 -5.46 3.78 -11.08
C LEU A 121 -3.93 3.89 -11.09
N ILE A 122 -3.24 2.89 -10.54
CA ILE A 122 -1.78 2.84 -10.58
C ILE A 122 -1.27 2.71 -12.03
N GLU A 123 -1.99 2.00 -12.89
CA GLU A 123 -1.67 1.91 -14.32
C GLU A 123 -1.76 3.28 -15.00
N ASP A 124 -2.76 4.08 -14.64
CA ASP A 124 -2.96 5.41 -15.22
C ASP A 124 -1.96 6.45 -14.67
N GLU A 125 -1.57 6.34 -13.40
CA GLU A 125 -0.78 7.38 -12.70
C GLU A 125 0.72 7.04 -12.54
N GLN A 126 1.07 5.75 -12.44
CA GLN A 126 2.39 5.30 -11.96
C GLN A 126 2.93 4.06 -12.71
N ALA A 127 2.37 3.71 -13.88
CA ALA A 127 2.76 2.48 -14.61
C ALA A 127 4.26 2.35 -14.87
N GLU A 128 4.95 3.46 -15.18
CA GLU A 128 6.37 3.44 -15.54
C GLU A 128 7.25 2.93 -14.41
N VAL A 129 6.93 3.30 -13.16
CA VAL A 129 7.65 2.88 -11.95
C VAL A 129 7.56 1.38 -11.75
N TRP A 130 6.37 0.81 -11.97
CA TRP A 130 6.07 -0.58 -11.63
C TRP A 130 6.28 -1.56 -12.78
N ARG A 131 6.42 -1.09 -14.03
CA ARG A 131 6.70 -1.94 -15.21
C ARG A 131 8.17 -2.30 -15.40
N VAL A 132 9.02 -1.99 -14.42
CA VAL A 132 10.45 -2.32 -14.43
C VAL A 132 10.68 -3.79 -14.09
N MET A 133 11.56 -4.44 -14.85
CA MET A 133 12.04 -5.79 -14.56
C MET A 133 13.35 -5.69 -13.76
N CYS A 134 13.47 -6.45 -12.68
CA CYS A 134 14.71 -6.52 -11.91
C CYS A 134 15.80 -7.25 -12.72
N ASP A 135 16.92 -6.58 -12.97
CA ASP A 135 18.05 -7.14 -13.73
C ASP A 135 18.68 -8.36 -13.05
N GLU A 136 18.63 -8.46 -11.71
CA GLU A 136 19.27 -9.56 -10.98
C GLU A 136 18.44 -10.85 -10.95
N CYS A 137 17.12 -10.73 -10.81
CA CYS A 137 16.25 -11.89 -10.58
C CYS A 137 15.09 -12.01 -11.58
N GLY A 138 15.03 -11.13 -12.59
CA GLY A 138 14.01 -11.13 -13.64
C GLY A 138 12.58 -10.86 -13.15
N THR A 139 12.41 -10.43 -11.91
CA THR A 139 11.09 -10.18 -11.33
C THR A 139 10.53 -8.87 -11.83
N LEU A 140 9.31 -8.88 -12.36
CA LEU A 140 8.58 -7.67 -12.72
C LEU A 140 8.07 -6.98 -11.44
N MET A 141 8.36 -5.69 -11.26
CA MET A 141 7.94 -4.94 -10.07
C MET A 141 6.41 -4.90 -9.92
N TRP A 142 5.67 -5.00 -11.02
CA TRP A 142 4.21 -5.14 -11.02
C TRP A 142 3.73 -6.39 -10.25
N ASP A 143 4.44 -7.51 -10.34
CA ASP A 143 4.10 -8.72 -9.59
C ASP A 143 4.37 -8.55 -8.09
N VAL A 144 5.37 -7.74 -7.75
CA VAL A 144 5.68 -7.36 -6.36
C VAL A 144 4.58 -6.46 -5.82
N LEU A 145 4.20 -5.41 -6.57
CA LEU A 145 3.08 -4.53 -6.26
C LEU A 145 1.81 -5.33 -5.98
N ALA A 146 1.45 -6.27 -6.85
CA ALA A 146 0.26 -7.09 -6.68
C ALA A 146 0.24 -7.86 -5.34
N LYS A 147 1.41 -8.34 -4.89
CA LYS A 147 1.56 -9.01 -3.59
C LYS A 147 1.44 -8.03 -2.42
N LEU A 148 2.04 -6.86 -2.52
CA LEU A 148 1.93 -5.79 -1.50
C LEU A 148 0.48 -5.35 -1.34
N LEU A 149 -0.20 -5.05 -2.44
CA LEU A 149 -1.61 -4.66 -2.45
C LEU A 149 -2.52 -5.77 -1.92
N THR A 150 -2.20 -7.04 -2.21
CA THR A 150 -2.95 -8.19 -1.68
C THR A 150 -2.83 -8.27 -0.16
N ALA A 151 -1.62 -8.13 0.39
CA ALA A 151 -1.40 -8.14 1.83
C ALA A 151 -2.18 -7.01 2.52
N THR A 152 -2.07 -5.80 1.99
CA THR A 152 -2.79 -4.63 2.54
C THR A 152 -4.31 -4.76 2.40
N SER A 153 -4.81 -5.24 1.27
CA SER A 153 -6.24 -5.48 1.06
C SER A 153 -6.81 -6.44 2.10
N ASN A 154 -6.07 -7.52 2.40
CA ASN A 154 -6.47 -8.48 3.43
C ASN A 154 -6.57 -7.82 4.81
N CYS A 155 -5.63 -6.92 5.15
CA CYS A 155 -5.68 -6.17 6.40
C CYS A 155 -6.91 -5.26 6.48
N LEU A 156 -7.19 -4.47 5.43
CA LEU A 156 -8.33 -3.55 5.40
C LEU A 156 -9.66 -4.29 5.48
N ILE A 157 -9.83 -5.31 4.65
CA ILE A 157 -11.07 -6.10 4.58
C ILE A 157 -11.29 -6.87 5.89
N SER A 158 -10.26 -7.55 6.43
CA SER A 158 -10.41 -8.34 7.64
C SER A 158 -10.75 -7.50 8.87
N ASN A 159 -10.22 -6.28 8.97
CA ASN A 159 -10.50 -5.37 10.07
C ASN A 159 -11.97 -4.89 10.08
N LYS A 160 -12.64 -4.89 8.91
CA LYS A 160 -14.02 -4.40 8.76
C LYS A 160 -15.07 -5.49 8.68
N ILE A 161 -14.71 -6.70 8.23
CA ILE A 161 -15.63 -7.85 8.15
C ILE A 161 -15.68 -8.66 9.47
N LYS A 162 -14.67 -8.53 10.34
CA LYS A 162 -14.65 -9.19 11.66
C LYS A 162 -15.24 -8.34 12.80
N THR A 163 -15.75 -7.15 12.50
CA THR A 163 -16.52 -6.31 13.44
C THR A 163 -18.00 -6.53 13.24
#